data_AF-A0A7S1X6N3-F1
#
_entry.id   AF-A0A7S1X6N3-F1
#
_cell.length_a   1.000
_cell.length_b   1.000
_cell.length_c   1.000
_cell.angle_alpha   90.00
_cell.angle_beta   90.00
_cell.angle_gamma   90.00
#
_symmetry.space_group_name_H-M   'P 1'
#
loop_
_entity.id
_entity.type
_entity.pdbx_description
1 polymer ?
#
loop_
_entity_poly.entity_id
_entity_poly.type
_entity_poly.pdbx_seq_one_letter_code
_entity_poly.pdbx_strand_id
1 'polypeptide(L)'
;VMTRFMQLCPDSVGSAVMIDPVSLMVLHPKLLHNFVYRRSPLRSSDNIHKDILVSLVASEITIAETMCRKFWWHIFMTWPQLLPPSTIIVLSALDRLVPMPEVTSLLSK
;
A
#
# COMPACT_ATOMS: atom_id res chain seq x y z
N VAL A 1 6.52 -5.28 8.87
CA VAL A 1 7.55 -5.35 9.94
C VAL A 1 7.98 -3.96 10.39
N MET A 2 8.48 -3.10 9.49
CA MET A 2 8.86 -1.71 9.81
C MET A 2 7.75 -0.92 10.52
N THR A 3 6.54 -0.90 9.96
CA THR A 3 5.37 -0.23 10.56
C THR A 3 5.10 -0.69 12.00
N ARG A 4 5.24 -2.00 12.25
CA ARG A 4 4.98 -2.57 13.58
C ARG A 4 6.05 -2.18 14.57
N PHE A 5 7.30 -2.08 14.13
CA PHE A 5 8.40 -1.61 14.96
C PHE A 5 8.22 -0.14 15.36
N MET A 6 7.80 0.71 14.42
CA MET A 6 7.48 2.13 14.69
C MET A 6 6.30 2.29 15.67
N GLN A 7 5.30 1.40 15.60
CA GLN A 7 4.17 1.40 16.53
C GLN A 7 4.57 0.96 17.94
N LEU A 8 5.48 -0.01 18.07
CA LEU A 8 5.84 -0.60 19.37
C LEU A 8 6.95 0.19 20.08
N CYS A 9 7.86 0.80 19.32
CA CYS A 9 9.03 1.50 19.86
C CYS A 9 9.25 2.83 19.13
N PRO A 10 8.31 3.80 19.22
CA PRO A 10 8.41 5.06 18.50
C PRO A 10 9.69 5.85 18.87
N ASP A 11 10.08 5.83 20.14
CA ASP A 11 11.25 6.57 20.65
C ASP A 11 12.59 5.98 20.19
N SER A 12 12.60 4.73 19.73
CA SER A 12 13.81 4.06 19.24
C SER A 12 14.10 4.33 17.75
N VAL A 13 13.14 4.91 17.01
CA VAL A 13 13.26 5.12 15.57
C VAL A 13 13.63 6.58 15.29
N GLY A 14 14.91 6.86 15.08
CA GLY A 14 15.38 8.22 14.78
C GLY A 14 15.04 8.73 13.37
N SER A 15 14.99 7.85 12.37
CA SER A 15 14.63 8.19 10.99
C SER A 15 14.02 6.99 10.26
N ALA A 16 13.25 7.27 9.21
CA ALA A 16 12.64 6.22 8.38
C ALA A 16 12.71 6.59 6.89
N VAL A 17 12.95 5.60 6.04
CA VAL A 17 12.83 5.75 4.58
C VAL A 17 11.83 4.72 4.09
N MET A 18 10.80 5.19 3.38
CA MET A 18 9.74 4.35 2.84
C MET A 18 9.64 4.53 1.34
N ILE A 19 9.53 3.42 0.60
CA ILE A 19 9.39 3.41 -0.86
C ILE A 19 8.02 2.82 -1.16
N ASP A 20 7.18 3.57 -1.88
CA ASP A 20 5.80 3.23 -2.22
C ASP A 20 5.01 2.59 -1.04
N PRO A 21 4.92 3.27 0.13
CA PRO A 21 4.35 2.69 1.33
C PRO A 21 2.83 2.51 1.22
N VAL A 22 2.43 1.33 0.74
CA VAL A 22 1.03 0.86 0.79
C VAL A 22 0.46 0.97 2.21
N SER A 23 1.31 0.84 3.24
CA SER A 23 0.95 0.97 4.66
C SER A 23 0.29 2.30 5.05
N LEU A 24 0.55 3.41 4.33
CA LEU A 24 -0.11 4.70 4.57
C LEU A 24 -1.55 4.74 3.99
N MET A 25 -1.83 3.86 3.03
CA MET A 25 -3.06 3.87 2.25
C MET A 25 -3.90 2.60 2.43
N VAL A 26 -3.56 1.78 3.42
CA VAL A 26 -4.26 0.52 3.74
C VAL A 26 -5.78 0.72 3.95
N LEU A 27 -6.20 1.81 4.61
CA LEU A 27 -7.62 2.12 4.81
C LEU A 27 -8.28 2.81 3.60
N HIS A 28 -7.50 3.16 2.58
CA HIS A 28 -8.04 3.92 1.47
C HIS A 28 -8.89 3.01 0.57
N PRO A 29 -10.18 3.32 0.36
CA PRO A 29 -11.09 2.42 -0.35
C PRO A 29 -10.66 2.17 -1.79
N LYS A 30 -9.99 3.16 -2.43
CA LYS A 30 -9.45 2.98 -3.78
C LYS A 30 -8.29 2.00 -3.83
N LEU A 31 -7.44 1.96 -2.80
CA LEU A 31 -6.34 1.00 -2.74
C LEU A 31 -6.90 -0.40 -2.58
N LEU A 32 -7.83 -0.60 -1.65
CA LEU A 32 -8.45 -1.91 -1.43
C LEU A 32 -9.22 -2.37 -2.66
N HIS A 33 -9.93 -1.47 -3.35
CA HIS A 33 -10.53 -1.76 -4.65
C HIS A 33 -9.49 -2.09 -5.72
N ASN A 34 -8.41 -1.31 -5.84
CA ASN A 34 -7.36 -1.53 -6.85
C ASN A 34 -6.51 -2.79 -6.59
N PHE A 35 -6.39 -3.20 -5.33
CA PHE A 35 -5.55 -4.31 -4.91
C PHE A 35 -6.32 -5.63 -4.83
N VAL A 36 -7.54 -5.61 -4.29
CA VAL A 36 -8.36 -6.81 -4.06
C VAL A 36 -9.38 -7.05 -5.18
N TYR A 37 -9.99 -5.97 -5.69
CA TYR A 37 -11.19 -6.09 -6.54
C TYR A 37 -10.96 -5.73 -8.02
N ARG A 38 -9.84 -5.10 -8.35
CA ARG A 38 -9.54 -4.70 -9.72
C ARG A 38 -9.19 -5.94 -10.54
N ARG A 39 -10.21 -6.50 -11.19
CA ARG A 39 -10.03 -7.23 -12.44
C ARG A 39 -9.49 -6.24 -13.45
N SER A 40 -8.29 -6.49 -14.00
CA SER A 40 -7.77 -5.62 -15.05
C SER A 40 -8.82 -5.53 -16.17
N PRO A 41 -9.31 -4.34 -16.54
CA PRO A 41 -10.03 -4.21 -17.78
C PRO A 41 -9.00 -4.42 -18.89
N LEU A 42 -9.19 -5.47 -19.70
CA LEU A 42 -8.55 -5.72 -21.00
C LEU A 42 -8.74 -4.53 -21.96
N ARG A 43 -8.21 -3.36 -21.62
CA ARG A 43 -8.57 -2.09 -22.28
C ARG A 43 -7.37 -1.29 -22.77
N SER A 44 -6.14 -1.75 -22.53
CA SER A 44 -4.95 -1.16 -23.15
C SER A 44 -4.03 -2.26 -23.66
N SER A 45 -3.86 -2.31 -24.98
CA SER A 45 -3.16 -3.35 -25.73
C SER A 45 -1.66 -3.48 -25.39
N ASP A 46 -1.09 -2.58 -24.59
CA ASP A 46 0.37 -2.45 -24.45
C ASP A 46 0.98 -3.29 -23.32
N ASN A 47 0.20 -3.87 -22.40
CA ASN A 47 0.74 -4.65 -21.26
C ASN A 47 -0.13 -5.84 -20.83
N ILE A 48 -0.76 -6.52 -21.79
CA ILE A 48 -1.69 -7.64 -21.56
C ILE A 48 -1.06 -8.74 -20.68
N HIS A 49 0.23 -9.04 -20.86
CA HIS A 49 0.92 -10.06 -20.06
C HIS A 49 1.03 -9.72 -18.56
N LYS A 50 1.26 -8.45 -18.22
CA LYS A 50 1.35 -8.02 -16.82
C LYS A 50 -0.02 -8.03 -16.16
N ASP A 51 -1.04 -7.62 -16.90
CA ASP A 51 -2.43 -7.58 -16.43
C ASP A 51 -2.99 -8.99 -16.19
N ILE A 52 -2.64 -9.96 -17.04
CA ILE A 52 -3.01 -11.37 -16.85
C ILE A 52 -2.30 -11.94 -15.62
N LEU A 53 -0.98 -11.69 -15.46
CA LEU A 53 -0.22 -12.16 -14.31
C LEU A 53 -0.82 -11.63 -12.99
N VAL A 54 -1.09 -10.32 -12.93
CA VAL A 54 -1.70 -9.68 -11.77
C VAL A 54 -3.09 -10.26 -11.50
N SER A 55 -3.90 -10.49 -12.54
CA SER A 55 -5.22 -11.10 -12.39
C SER A 55 -5.17 -12.55 -11.90
N LEU A 56 -4.16 -13.33 -12.33
CA LEU A 56 -3.97 -14.72 -11.92
C LEU A 56 -3.53 -14.81 -10.46
N VAL A 57 -2.57 -13.97 -10.07
CA VAL A 57 -2.08 -13.87 -8.68
C VAL A 57 -3.20 -13.32 -7.77
N ALA A 58 -3.95 -12.32 -8.20
CA ALA A 58 -5.07 -11.78 -7.41
C ALA A 58 -6.26 -12.75 -7.31
N SER A 59 -6.45 -13.63 -8.29
CA SER A 59 -7.50 -14.66 -8.28
C SER A 59 -7.10 -15.93 -7.54
N GLU A 60 -5.86 -16.01 -7.03
CA GLU A 60 -5.45 -17.14 -6.21
C GLU A 60 -6.23 -17.10 -4.89
N ILE A 61 -7.04 -18.14 -4.65
CA ILE A 61 -7.90 -18.28 -3.46
C ILE A 61 -7.14 -18.03 -2.15
N THR A 62 -5.88 -18.47 -2.08
CA THR A 62 -5.03 -18.31 -0.90
C THR A 62 -4.68 -16.84 -0.64
N ILE A 63 -4.41 -16.07 -1.69
CA ILE A 63 -4.07 -14.65 -1.60
C ILE A 63 -5.33 -13.85 -1.28
N ALA A 64 -6.46 -14.17 -1.93
CA ALA A 64 -7.76 -13.55 -1.64
C ALA A 64 -8.23 -13.86 -0.20
N GLU A 65 -8.10 -15.10 0.27
CA GLU A 65 -8.45 -15.48 1.65
C GLU A 65 -7.55 -14.76 2.66
N THR A 66 -6.24 -14.73 2.38
CA THR A 66 -5.28 -14.03 3.23
C THR A 66 -5.64 -12.56 3.33
N MET A 67 -5.80 -11.85 2.21
CA MET A 67 -6.07 -10.41 2.18
C MET A 67 -7.45 -10.03 2.74
N CYS A 68 -8.50 -10.81 2.49
CA CYS A 68 -9.86 -10.46 2.90
C CYS A 68 -10.21 -10.91 4.32
N ARG A 69 -9.68 -12.03 4.82
CA ARG A 69 -10.11 -12.64 6.10
C ARG A 69 -9.00 -12.72 7.14
N LYS A 70 -7.76 -12.96 6.72
CA LYS A 70 -6.64 -13.20 7.64
C LYS A 70 -5.64 -12.05 7.71
N PHE A 71 -5.85 -10.97 6.95
CA PHE A 71 -4.94 -9.84 6.92
C PHE A 71 -5.31 -8.82 7.99
N TRP A 72 -4.38 -8.61 8.92
CA TRP A 72 -4.55 -7.70 10.03
C TRP A 72 -4.17 -6.28 9.58
N TRP A 73 -5.04 -5.68 8.77
CA TRP A 73 -4.81 -4.36 8.14
C TRP A 73 -4.32 -3.30 9.13
N HIS A 74 -4.88 -3.28 10.34
CA HIS A 74 -4.51 -2.34 11.40
C HIS A 74 -3.06 -2.46 11.90
N ILE A 75 -2.47 -3.66 11.85
CA ILE A 75 -1.08 -3.90 12.28
C ILE A 75 -0.09 -3.34 11.26
N PHE A 76 -0.44 -3.36 9.99
CA PHE A 76 0.39 -2.88 8.89
C PHE A 76 0.11 -1.44 8.51
N MET A 77 -0.84 -0.80 9.19
CA MET A 77 -1.18 0.59 8.95
C MET A 77 -0.17 1.52 9.62
N THR A 78 0.43 2.41 8.83
CA THR A 78 1.27 3.48 9.34
C THR A 78 0.42 4.74 9.45
N TRP A 79 0.30 5.29 10.65
CA TRP A 79 -0.31 6.59 10.86
C TRP A 79 0.73 7.69 10.61
N PRO A 80 0.40 8.78 9.91
CA PRO A 80 1.34 9.87 9.67
C PRO A 80 1.85 10.49 10.98
N GLN A 81 1.06 10.45 12.06
CA GLN A 81 1.47 10.93 13.40
C GLN A 81 2.55 10.07 14.06
N LEU A 82 2.74 8.83 13.60
CA LEU A 82 3.77 7.92 14.11
C LEU A 82 5.06 7.98 13.28
N LEU A 83 5.12 8.84 12.27
CA LEU A 83 6.32 9.01 11.47
C LEU A 83 7.36 9.84 12.25
N PRO A 84 8.62 9.39 12.32
CA PRO A 84 9.67 10.18 12.94
C PRO A 84 9.90 11.48 12.16
N PRO A 85 10.43 12.54 12.81
CA PRO A 85 10.63 13.84 12.16
C PRO A 85 11.50 13.76 10.90
N SER A 86 12.47 12.83 10.88
CA SER A 86 13.33 12.55 9.73
C SER A 86 12.78 11.37 8.93
N THR A 87 11.66 11.57 8.24
CA THR A 87 11.09 10.56 7.33
C THR A 87 11.22 10.98 5.87
N ILE A 88 11.74 10.09 5.02
CA ILE A 88 11.74 10.25 3.57
C ILE A 88 10.75 9.25 2.97
N ILE A 89 9.80 9.75 2.18
CA ILE A 89 8.85 8.93 1.45
C ILE A 89 9.13 9.10 -0.04
N VAL A 90 9.49 8.01 -0.69
CA VAL A 90 9.71 7.93 -2.13
C VAL A 90 8.46 7.34 -2.76
N LEU A 91 7.86 8.09 -3.70
CA LEU A 91 6.65 7.69 -4.42
C LEU A 91 6.93 7.65 -5.91
N SER A 92 6.47 6.60 -6.56
CA SER A 92 6.46 6.52 -8.02
C SER A 92 5.28 7.32 -8.59
N ALA A 93 5.57 8.25 -9.49
CA ALA A 93 4.55 9.10 -10.13
C ALA A 93 3.53 8.31 -10.98
N LEU A 94 3.92 7.12 -11.44
CA LEU A 94 3.10 6.25 -12.29
C LEU A 94 2.50 5.06 -11.51
N ASP A 95 2.66 5.02 -10.19
CA ASP A 95 2.04 3.96 -9.40
C ASP A 95 0.53 4.14 -9.34
N ARG A 96 -0.18 3.07 -9.73
CA ARG A 96 -1.64 2.98 -9.68
C ARG A 96 -2.13 2.40 -8.36
N LEU A 97 -1.24 1.78 -7.59
CA LEU A 97 -1.55 1.16 -6.31
C LEU A 97 -1.47 2.18 -5.17
N VAL A 98 -0.39 2.96 -5.11
CA VAL A 98 -0.17 4.04 -4.14
C VAL A 98 -0.14 5.39 -4.88
N PRO A 99 -1.32 5.98 -5.18
CA PRO A 99 -1.36 7.23 -5.92
C PRO A 99 -0.77 8.38 -5.12
N MET A 100 0.31 8.97 -5.66
CA MET A 100 1.01 10.13 -5.12
C MET A 100 0.10 11.25 -4.56
N PRO A 101 -0.92 11.75 -5.29
CA PRO A 101 -1.72 12.88 -4.79
C PRO A 101 -2.47 12.57 -3.49
N GLU A 102 -2.84 11.31 -3.27
CA GLU A 102 -3.58 10.90 -2.06
C GLU A 102 -2.63 10.79 -0.86
N VAL A 103 -1.41 10.29 -1.08
CA VAL A 103 -0.36 10.25 -0.04
C VAL A 103 0.05 11.67 0.36
N THR A 104 0.29 12.55 -0.61
CA THR A 104 0.67 13.94 -0.32
C THR A 104 -0.42 14.67 0.45
N SER A 105 -1.69 14.47 0.11
CA SER A 105 -2.81 15.06 0.86
C SER A 105 -2.86 14.55 2.31
N LEU A 106 -2.58 13.26 2.52
CA LEU A 106 -2.57 12.64 3.85
C LEU A 106 -1.41 13.14 4.72
N LEU A 107 -0.25 13.43 4.12
CA LEU A 107 0.92 13.97 4.82
C LEU A 107 0.84 15.48 5.07
N SER A 108 -0.01 16.20 4.32
CA SER A 108 -0.20 17.65 4.48
C SER A 108 -1.12 18.04 5.66
N LYS A 109 -1.70 17.06 6.35
CA LYS A 109 -2.62 17.24 7.49
C LYS A 109 -1.94 16.88 8.80
#